data_AF-A0AA41MDA7-F1
#
_entry.id   AF-A0AA41MDA7-F1
#
_cell.length_a   1.000
_cell.length_b   1.000
_cell.length_c   1.000
_cell.angle_alpha   90.00
_cell.angle_beta   90.00
_cell.angle_gamma   90.00
#
_symmetry.space_group_name_H-M   'P 1'
#
loop_
_entity.id
_entity.type
_entity.pdbx_description
1 polymer ?
#
loop_
_entity_poly.entity_id
_entity_poly.type
_entity_poly.pdbx_seq_one_letter_code
_entity_poly.pdbx_strand_id
1 'polypeptide(L)'
;KQMEDCCDPAHLFAMTKMNSPMGKSMWYDGEFLYSFTIDNSTYSLFPQATPFQLPLKKCAVVGNGGILKKSGCGRQIDEANFVMRCNLPPLSSEYTKDVGSKSHLVTANPSIIRQRSDKYLTTGTGEALKIRLDPAVPMHLTIASPLKIGPAPPNHQSQLLPLLSPLWFQNLLWSRKTFVDNMKIYNHSYIYMPAFSMKTGTEPSLRVYYTLSDVGANQTVLFANPNFLRSIGKFWKSRGIHAKRLSTGLFLVSAALGLCEEVAIYGFWPFSVNMHEQPISHHYYDNVLPFSGFHAMPEEFLQLWYLHKIGALRMQLDPCEEPSLQPTS
;
A
#
# COMPACT_ATOMS: atom_id res chain seq x y z
N LYS A 1 19.04 -8.09 13.25
CA LYS A 1 20.47 -7.78 12.93
C LYS A 1 20.70 -7.09 11.59
N GLN A 2 20.70 -7.74 10.40
CA GLN A 2 21.04 -7.02 9.14
C GLN A 2 20.16 -5.78 8.87
N MET A 3 18.86 -5.84 9.20
CA MET A 3 17.95 -4.70 9.11
C MET A 3 18.29 -3.59 10.13
N GLU A 4 18.70 -3.97 11.34
CA GLU A 4 19.14 -3.03 12.39
C GLU A 4 20.41 -2.30 11.95
N ASP A 5 21.42 -3.06 11.52
CA ASP A 5 22.74 -2.54 11.15
C ASP A 5 22.66 -1.60 9.93
N CYS A 6 21.83 -1.92 8.94
CA CYS A 6 21.76 -1.10 7.72
C CYS A 6 20.90 0.14 7.88
N CYS A 7 19.83 0.04 8.68
CA CYS A 7 18.65 0.85 8.45
C CYS A 7 17.90 1.24 9.74
N ASP A 8 18.26 0.68 10.90
CA ASP A 8 17.71 1.01 12.23
C ASP A 8 16.18 1.26 12.22
N PRO A 9 15.36 0.25 11.89
CA PRO A 9 13.92 0.43 11.83
C PRO A 9 13.31 0.83 13.18
N ALA A 10 13.90 0.44 14.32
CA ALA A 10 13.40 0.82 15.64
C ALA A 10 13.34 2.35 15.80
N HIS A 11 14.39 3.05 15.35
CA HIS A 11 14.47 4.51 15.44
C HIS A 11 13.99 5.25 14.19
N LEU A 12 14.19 4.68 13.00
CA LEU A 12 13.96 5.35 11.73
C LEU A 12 12.70 4.88 10.99
N PHE A 13 11.90 3.94 11.50
CA PHE A 13 10.67 3.53 10.82
C PHE A 13 9.78 4.74 10.50
N ALA A 14 9.46 5.57 11.48
CA ALA A 14 8.66 6.79 11.30
C ALA A 14 9.47 8.06 11.60
N MET A 15 9.01 9.20 11.09
CA MET A 15 9.42 10.52 11.56
C MET A 15 8.93 10.69 13.00
N THR A 16 9.85 11.05 13.89
CA THR A 16 9.58 11.30 15.30
C THR A 16 10.26 12.60 15.72
N LYS A 17 9.82 13.20 16.82
CA LYS A 17 10.48 14.38 17.39
C LYS A 17 11.94 14.11 17.76
N MET A 18 12.26 12.89 18.21
CA MET A 18 13.64 12.49 18.52
C MET A 18 14.55 12.39 17.30
N ASN A 19 14.06 11.81 16.19
CA ASN A 19 14.90 11.59 15.00
C ASN A 19 14.86 12.77 14.00
N SER A 20 13.91 13.68 14.17
CA SER A 20 13.64 14.83 13.29
C SER A 20 13.44 16.12 14.10
N PRO A 21 14.47 16.60 14.83
CA PRO A 21 14.39 17.83 15.59
C PRO A 21 14.16 19.07 14.71
N MET A 22 13.56 20.10 15.29
CA MET A 22 13.34 21.39 14.64
C MET A 22 14.64 21.99 14.08
N GLY A 23 14.59 22.58 12.90
CA GLY A 23 15.73 23.16 12.19
C GLY A 23 16.59 22.14 11.42
N LYS A 24 16.37 20.83 11.59
CA LYS A 24 17.10 19.80 10.84
C LYS A 24 16.71 19.83 9.36
N SER A 25 17.71 19.85 8.47
CA SER A 25 17.49 19.67 7.03
C SER A 25 17.47 18.19 6.68
N MET A 26 16.42 17.77 5.99
CA MET A 26 16.16 16.40 5.58
C MET A 26 16.01 16.34 4.06
N TRP A 27 16.41 15.24 3.45
CA TRP A 27 16.40 15.08 1.99
C TRP A 27 15.31 14.10 1.57
N TYR A 28 14.60 14.40 0.50
CA TYR A 28 13.64 13.46 -0.10
C TYR A 28 14.39 12.22 -0.62
N ASP A 29 13.87 11.03 -0.33
CA ASP A 29 14.61 9.78 -0.60
C ASP A 29 14.66 9.37 -2.07
N GLY A 30 13.85 9.96 -2.95
CA GLY A 30 14.10 9.82 -4.38
C GLY A 30 13.75 11.03 -5.22
N GLU A 31 14.00 12.19 -4.62
CA GLU A 31 14.28 13.45 -5.33
C GLU A 31 15.53 14.06 -4.66
N PHE A 32 16.69 13.42 -4.85
CA PHE A 32 17.91 13.66 -4.05
C PHE A 32 18.48 15.09 -4.10
N LEU A 33 18.04 15.92 -5.04
CA LEU A 33 18.43 17.33 -5.15
C LEU A 33 17.55 18.26 -4.31
N TYR A 34 16.49 17.74 -3.71
CA TYR A 34 15.54 18.50 -2.92
C TYR A 34 15.64 18.11 -1.44
N SER A 35 15.63 19.14 -0.60
CA SER A 35 15.56 19.02 0.85
C SER A 35 14.39 19.83 1.39
N PHE A 36 14.09 19.60 2.66
CA PHE A 36 13.14 20.37 3.45
C PHE A 36 13.70 20.51 4.86
N THR A 37 13.37 21.62 5.51
CA THR A 37 13.76 21.86 6.90
C THR A 37 12.58 21.58 7.80
N ILE A 38 12.81 20.88 8.90
CA ILE A 38 11.78 20.65 9.91
C ILE A 38 11.45 21.98 10.59
N ASP A 39 10.27 22.51 10.30
CA ASP A 39 9.73 23.71 10.92
C ASP A 39 8.74 23.37 12.04
N ASN A 40 8.18 24.38 12.72
CA ASN A 40 7.22 24.17 13.79
C ASN A 40 5.94 23.45 13.31
N SER A 41 5.47 23.79 12.11
CA SER A 41 4.28 23.20 11.53
C SER A 41 4.44 21.69 11.35
N THR A 42 5.54 21.26 10.74
CA THR A 42 5.87 19.85 10.49
C THR A 42 6.23 19.11 11.78
N TYR A 43 7.05 19.72 12.64
CA TYR A 43 7.48 19.11 13.91
C TYR A 43 6.31 18.76 14.84
N SER A 44 5.26 19.59 14.85
CA SER A 44 4.07 19.37 15.67
C SER A 44 3.30 18.09 15.32
N LEU A 45 3.44 17.60 14.07
CA LEU A 45 2.72 16.44 13.55
C LEU A 45 3.36 15.11 13.98
N PHE A 46 4.60 15.14 14.46
CA PHE A 46 5.37 13.94 14.75
C PHE A 46 5.11 13.44 16.18
N PRO A 47 4.99 12.11 16.38
CA PRO A 47 4.99 11.55 17.71
C PRO A 47 6.37 11.74 18.37
N GLN A 48 6.43 11.63 19.70
CA GLN A 48 7.71 11.72 20.43
C GLN A 48 8.69 10.63 19.97
N ALA A 49 8.20 9.39 19.88
CA ALA A 49 8.93 8.20 19.48
C ALA A 49 8.05 7.32 18.58
N THR A 50 8.63 6.25 18.04
CA THR A 50 7.85 5.20 17.36
C THR A 50 6.78 4.67 18.33
N PRO A 51 5.48 4.70 17.98
CA PRO A 51 4.39 4.45 18.95
C PRO A 51 4.10 2.96 19.18
N PHE A 52 5.12 2.10 19.06
CA PHE A 52 5.02 0.67 19.27
C PHE A 52 5.92 0.27 20.44
N GLN A 53 5.43 -0.65 21.27
CA GLN A 53 6.31 -1.35 22.18
C GLN A 53 7.05 -2.43 21.38
N LEU A 54 8.37 -2.28 21.27
CA LEU A 54 9.24 -3.19 20.53
C LEU A 54 9.94 -4.19 21.48
N PRO A 55 10.25 -5.42 21.03
CA PRO A 55 9.92 -5.96 19.71
C PRO A 55 8.43 -6.33 19.59
N LEU A 56 7.89 -6.21 18.37
CA LEU A 56 6.60 -6.80 18.05
C LEU A 56 6.76 -8.33 18.01
N LYS A 57 5.75 -9.09 18.45
CA LYS A 57 5.79 -10.56 18.43
C LYS A 57 5.57 -11.10 17.01
N LYS A 58 4.41 -11.72 16.77
CA LYS A 58 4.05 -12.27 15.46
C LYS A 58 3.43 -11.21 14.56
N CYS A 59 4.08 -10.93 13.44
CA CYS A 59 3.63 -9.97 12.44
C CYS A 59 3.14 -10.65 11.17
N ALA A 60 2.03 -10.15 10.62
CA ALA A 60 1.56 -10.47 9.28
C ALA A 60 1.73 -9.24 8.37
N VAL A 61 2.45 -9.39 7.26
CA VAL A 61 2.50 -8.38 6.20
C VAL A 61 1.63 -8.87 5.05
N VAL A 62 0.59 -8.12 4.72
CA VAL A 62 -0.40 -8.49 3.70
C VAL A 62 -0.21 -7.58 2.49
N GLY A 63 0.35 -8.15 1.42
CA GLY A 63 0.36 -7.58 0.09
C GLY A 63 -1.01 -7.68 -0.57
N ASN A 64 -1.15 -7.10 -1.76
CA ASN A 64 -2.44 -7.00 -2.43
C ASN A 64 -2.62 -8.05 -3.55
N GLY A 65 -1.67 -8.97 -3.74
CA GLY A 65 -1.65 -9.90 -4.87
C GLY A 65 -2.90 -10.77 -4.96
N GLY A 66 -3.37 -11.02 -6.19
CA GLY A 66 -4.58 -11.81 -6.45
C GLY A 66 -4.52 -13.27 -5.99
N ILE A 67 -3.33 -13.79 -5.66
CA ILE A 67 -3.14 -15.12 -5.06
C ILE A 67 -3.93 -15.30 -3.75
N LEU A 68 -4.33 -14.21 -3.10
CA LEU A 68 -5.16 -14.26 -1.90
C LEU A 68 -6.61 -14.69 -2.18
N LYS A 69 -7.12 -14.56 -3.41
CA LYS A 69 -8.51 -14.91 -3.73
C LYS A 69 -8.77 -16.39 -3.45
N LYS A 70 -9.80 -16.68 -2.66
CA LYS A 70 -10.18 -18.02 -2.22
C LYS A 70 -9.09 -18.77 -1.43
N SER A 71 -8.15 -18.04 -0.84
CA SER A 71 -7.07 -18.63 -0.04
C SER A 71 -7.55 -19.08 1.34
N GLY A 72 -8.64 -18.53 1.88
CA GLY A 72 -9.08 -18.83 3.25
C GLY A 72 -8.14 -18.33 4.36
N CYS A 73 -7.15 -17.51 4.02
CA CYS A 73 -6.09 -17.09 4.94
C CYS A 73 -6.51 -16.04 5.98
N GLY A 74 -7.74 -15.53 5.93
CA GLY A 74 -8.16 -14.40 6.74
C GLY A 74 -8.04 -14.65 8.24
N ARG A 75 -8.40 -15.84 8.71
CA ARG A 75 -8.25 -16.24 10.11
C ARG A 75 -6.78 -16.26 10.55
N GLN A 76 -5.91 -16.89 9.74
CA GLN A 76 -4.49 -17.00 10.06
C GLN A 76 -3.77 -15.63 10.03
N ILE A 77 -4.20 -14.72 9.15
CA ILE A 77 -3.74 -13.32 9.16
C ILE A 77 -4.17 -12.63 10.46
N ASP A 78 -5.43 -12.79 10.84
CA ASP A 78 -6.00 -12.16 12.03
C ASP A 78 -5.47 -12.78 13.33
N GLU A 79 -4.78 -13.91 13.32
CA GLU A 79 -4.08 -14.45 14.50
C GLU A 79 -2.78 -13.70 14.85
N ALA A 80 -2.24 -12.89 13.92
CA ALA A 80 -1.03 -12.12 14.20
C ALA A 80 -1.27 -11.04 15.29
N ASN A 81 -0.20 -10.75 16.04
CA ASN A 81 -0.20 -9.67 17.03
C ASN A 81 -0.14 -8.30 16.37
N PHE A 82 0.48 -8.19 15.19
CA PHE A 82 0.54 -6.97 14.41
C PHE A 82 0.28 -7.26 12.93
N VAL A 83 -0.57 -6.46 12.27
CA VAL A 83 -0.94 -6.67 10.86
C VAL A 83 -0.65 -5.41 10.07
N MET A 84 0.22 -5.53 9.07
CA MET A 84 0.65 -4.46 8.17
C MET A 84 0.05 -4.66 6.78
N ARG A 85 -0.66 -3.66 6.24
CA ARG A 85 -1.37 -3.72 4.95
C ARG A 85 -0.86 -2.67 3.97
N CYS A 86 -0.95 -2.96 2.68
CA CYS A 86 -0.41 -2.10 1.62
C CYS A 86 -1.49 -1.23 0.96
N ASN A 87 -1.28 0.09 0.96
CA ASN A 87 -1.95 1.06 0.07
C ASN A 87 -3.48 1.10 0.19
N LEU A 88 -4.00 1.13 1.42
CA LEU A 88 -5.44 1.21 1.74
C LEU A 88 -6.31 0.20 0.97
N PRO A 89 -6.04 -1.12 1.05
CA PRO A 89 -6.76 -2.10 0.26
C PRO A 89 -8.17 -2.36 0.86
N PRO A 90 -9.19 -2.70 0.07
CA PRO A 90 -10.52 -2.95 0.60
C PRO A 90 -10.52 -4.14 1.58
N LEU A 91 -11.26 -3.99 2.68
CA LEU A 91 -11.47 -5.03 3.71
C LEU A 91 -12.97 -5.31 3.92
N SER A 92 -13.80 -5.04 2.90
CA SER A 92 -15.23 -5.38 2.90
C SER A 92 -15.43 -6.88 3.17
N SER A 93 -16.62 -7.24 3.67
CA SER A 93 -16.96 -8.61 4.07
C SER A 93 -16.67 -9.65 2.99
N GLU A 94 -16.79 -9.29 1.71
CA GLU A 94 -16.45 -10.13 0.56
C GLU A 94 -15.00 -10.64 0.54
N TYR A 95 -14.05 -9.89 1.11
CA TYR A 95 -12.62 -10.25 1.12
C TYR A 95 -12.16 -10.84 2.46
N THR A 96 -12.90 -10.61 3.55
CA THR A 96 -12.45 -10.92 4.92
C THR A 96 -12.10 -12.39 5.13
N LYS A 97 -12.77 -13.34 4.44
CA LYS A 97 -12.42 -14.77 4.49
C LYS A 97 -10.98 -15.04 4.05
N ASP A 98 -10.49 -14.27 3.08
CA ASP A 98 -9.20 -14.47 2.45
C ASP A 98 -8.10 -13.59 3.05
N VAL A 99 -8.44 -12.33 3.39
CA VAL A 99 -7.44 -11.32 3.77
C VAL A 99 -7.54 -10.86 5.21
N GLY A 100 -8.54 -11.32 5.96
CA GLY A 100 -8.79 -10.93 7.35
C GLY A 100 -9.32 -9.51 7.48
N SER A 101 -9.67 -9.15 8.71
CA SER A 101 -10.21 -7.83 9.06
C SER A 101 -9.28 -7.02 9.96
N LYS A 102 -8.35 -7.68 10.66
CA LYS A 102 -7.42 -7.04 11.59
C LYS A 102 -6.44 -6.17 10.81
N SER A 103 -6.25 -4.94 11.28
CA SER A 103 -5.28 -4.00 10.74
C SER A 103 -4.73 -3.19 11.90
N HIS A 104 -3.40 -3.13 11.98
CA HIS A 104 -2.72 -2.25 12.94
C HIS A 104 -2.01 -1.12 12.21
N LEU A 105 -1.45 -1.41 11.03
CA LEU A 105 -0.81 -0.43 10.19
C LEU A 105 -1.25 -0.64 8.75
N VAL A 106 -1.63 0.44 8.07
CA VAL A 106 -1.90 0.42 6.63
C VAL A 106 -1.20 1.58 5.98
N THR A 107 -0.51 1.32 4.87
CA THR A 107 0.16 2.40 4.15
C THR A 107 -0.82 3.15 3.26
N ALA A 108 -0.58 4.43 3.05
CA ALA A 108 -1.29 5.23 2.06
C ALA A 108 -0.28 6.02 1.22
N ASN A 109 0.04 5.50 0.03
CA ASN A 109 0.92 6.20 -0.90
C ASN A 109 0.24 7.49 -1.39
N PRO A 110 0.92 8.66 -1.41
CA PRO A 110 0.32 9.90 -1.90
C PRO A 110 -0.28 9.81 -3.32
N SER A 111 0.18 8.89 -4.17
CA SER A 111 -0.42 8.65 -5.49
C SER A 111 -1.88 8.21 -5.41
N ILE A 112 -2.28 7.39 -4.44
CA ILE A 112 -3.67 6.92 -4.27
C ILE A 112 -4.58 8.08 -3.83
N ILE A 113 -4.03 9.02 -3.07
CA ILE A 113 -4.73 10.24 -2.64
C ILE A 113 -4.90 11.18 -3.84
N ARG A 114 -3.85 11.33 -4.66
CA ARG A 114 -3.84 12.23 -5.81
C ARG A 114 -4.66 11.76 -7.00
N GLN A 115 -4.87 10.46 -7.18
CA GLN A 115 -5.50 9.92 -8.40
C GLN A 115 -6.81 10.67 -8.68
N ARG A 116 -6.80 11.36 -9.84
CA ARG A 116 -7.92 12.11 -10.39
C ARG A 116 -8.91 11.12 -10.97
N SER A 117 -10.20 11.41 -10.85
CA SER A 117 -11.27 10.66 -11.49
C SER A 117 -11.09 10.70 -13.03
N ASP A 118 -10.55 9.64 -13.62
CA ASP A 118 -10.72 9.41 -15.05
C ASP A 118 -12.12 8.79 -15.21
N LYS A 119 -13.10 9.58 -15.66
CA LYS A 119 -14.40 9.02 -16.09
C LYS A 119 -14.21 8.39 -17.46
N TYR A 120 -14.44 7.08 -17.54
CA TYR A 120 -14.61 6.39 -18.82
C TYR A 120 -16.09 6.40 -19.15
N LEU A 121 -16.50 7.10 -20.22
CA LEU A 121 -17.83 6.93 -20.79
C LEU A 121 -17.72 5.88 -21.89
N THR A 122 -18.42 4.76 -21.73
CA THR A 122 -18.68 3.84 -22.84
C THR A 122 -19.82 4.41 -23.66
N THR A 123 -19.55 4.78 -24.90
CA THR A 123 -20.63 5.06 -25.87
C THR A 123 -21.27 3.72 -26.25
N GLY A 124 -22.55 3.74 -26.66
CA GLY A 124 -23.32 2.54 -27.05
C GLY A 124 -22.75 1.75 -28.24
N THR A 125 -21.58 2.13 -28.75
CA THR A 125 -20.82 1.49 -29.83
C THR A 125 -19.60 0.70 -29.34
N GLY A 126 -19.35 0.60 -28.04
CA GLY A 126 -18.23 -0.17 -27.47
C GLY A 126 -16.89 0.57 -27.44
N GLU A 127 -16.87 1.88 -27.71
CA GLU A 127 -15.69 2.73 -27.52
C GLU A 127 -15.68 3.33 -26.11
N ALA A 128 -14.55 3.21 -25.40
CA ALA A 128 -14.34 3.85 -24.10
C ALA A 128 -13.64 5.20 -24.30
N LEU A 129 -14.37 6.30 -24.12
CA LEU A 129 -13.79 7.65 -24.13
C LEU A 129 -13.17 7.96 -22.78
N LYS A 130 -11.85 8.19 -22.76
CA LYS A 130 -11.13 8.69 -21.57
C LYS A 130 -11.34 10.19 -21.44
N ILE A 131 -12.15 10.63 -20.49
CA ILE A 131 -12.37 12.05 -20.22
C ILE A 131 -11.41 12.51 -19.13
N ARG A 132 -10.51 13.45 -19.49
CA ARG A 132 -9.53 14.03 -18.58
C ARG A 132 -10.14 15.24 -17.83
N LEU A 133 -10.56 14.99 -16.59
CA LEU A 133 -10.93 15.99 -15.57
C LEU A 133 -9.78 16.94 -15.16
N ASP A 134 -9.54 18.09 -15.83
CA ASP A 134 -8.58 19.10 -15.30
C ASP A 134 -9.28 20.27 -14.59
N PRO A 135 -9.19 20.40 -13.26
CA PRO A 135 -9.88 21.45 -12.52
C PRO A 135 -9.27 22.85 -12.66
N ALA A 136 -8.11 23.00 -13.33
CA ALA A 136 -7.48 24.30 -13.55
C ALA A 136 -7.95 25.03 -14.82
N VAL A 137 -8.79 24.39 -15.65
CA VAL A 137 -9.23 24.94 -16.94
C VAL A 137 -10.76 25.03 -16.95
N PRO A 138 -11.36 26.23 -17.13
CA PRO A 138 -12.80 26.33 -17.37
C PRO A 138 -13.11 25.64 -18.69
N MET A 139 -13.96 24.61 -18.63
CA MET A 139 -14.64 23.92 -19.74
C MET A 139 -14.17 24.29 -21.16
N HIS A 140 -13.06 23.70 -21.61
CA HIS A 140 -12.78 23.51 -23.03
C HIS A 140 -12.53 22.02 -23.25
N LEU A 141 -13.49 21.34 -23.90
CA LEU A 141 -13.35 19.95 -24.30
C LEU A 141 -12.17 19.84 -25.26
N THR A 142 -11.05 19.30 -24.80
CA THR A 142 -10.02 18.80 -25.71
C THR A 142 -10.30 17.33 -25.94
N ILE A 143 -10.86 17.00 -27.10
CA ILE A 143 -11.09 15.61 -27.53
C ILE A 143 -9.71 15.01 -27.83
N ALA A 144 -9.25 14.07 -27.00
CA ALA A 144 -8.09 13.25 -27.33
C ALA A 144 -8.51 12.19 -28.36
N SER A 145 -7.69 12.01 -29.40
CA SER A 145 -7.96 11.12 -30.55
C SER A 145 -8.30 9.67 -30.13
N PRO A 146 -9.21 8.98 -30.83
CA PRO A 146 -9.65 7.64 -30.46
C PRO A 146 -8.53 6.61 -30.61
N LEU A 147 -8.38 5.73 -29.61
CA LEU A 147 -7.56 4.52 -29.68
C LEU A 147 -8.42 3.42 -30.31
N LYS A 148 -8.02 2.88 -31.48
CA LYS A 148 -8.68 1.72 -32.09
C LYS A 148 -8.36 0.46 -31.27
N ILE A 149 -9.36 -0.13 -30.65
CA ILE A 149 -9.27 -1.50 -30.09
C ILE A 149 -10.18 -2.39 -30.96
N GLY A 150 -9.66 -3.55 -31.39
CA GLY A 150 -10.36 -4.48 -32.27
C GLY A 150 -11.64 -5.07 -31.66
N PRO A 151 -12.51 -5.68 -32.48
CA PRO A 151 -13.86 -6.06 -32.06
C PRO A 151 -13.85 -7.22 -31.05
N ALA A 152 -14.72 -7.12 -30.03
CA ALA A 152 -14.99 -8.17 -29.05
C ALA A 152 -16.00 -9.21 -29.60
N PRO A 153 -15.92 -10.49 -29.17
CA PRO A 153 -16.89 -11.51 -29.57
C PRO A 153 -18.25 -11.31 -28.86
N PRO A 154 -19.38 -11.69 -29.50
CA PRO A 154 -20.71 -11.48 -28.93
C PRO A 154 -21.11 -12.61 -27.97
N ASN A 155 -21.99 -12.25 -27.03
CA ASN A 155 -22.76 -13.09 -26.11
C ASN A 155 -22.19 -13.26 -24.69
N HIS A 156 -22.46 -12.28 -23.83
CA HIS A 156 -23.10 -12.53 -22.54
C HIS A 156 -23.86 -11.25 -22.12
N GLN A 157 -25.15 -11.38 -21.82
CA GLN A 157 -25.97 -10.31 -21.25
C GLN A 157 -25.34 -9.84 -19.93
N SER A 158 -24.76 -8.64 -19.95
CA SER A 158 -24.24 -7.98 -18.77
C SER A 158 -25.39 -7.40 -17.95
N GLN A 159 -25.78 -8.12 -16.89
CA GLN A 159 -26.42 -7.49 -15.74
C GLN A 159 -25.51 -6.37 -15.24
N LEU A 160 -26.07 -5.17 -15.11
CA LEU A 160 -25.43 -4.01 -14.48
C LEU A 160 -25.21 -4.30 -13.00
N LEU A 161 -24.09 -4.94 -12.66
CA LEU A 161 -23.51 -4.82 -11.33
C LEU A 161 -22.89 -3.43 -11.23
N PRO A 162 -23.22 -2.61 -10.22
CA PRO A 162 -22.45 -1.40 -9.95
C PRO A 162 -21.07 -1.88 -9.53
N LEU A 163 -20.11 -1.84 -10.45
CA LEU A 163 -18.70 -1.98 -10.14
C LEU A 163 -18.38 -0.87 -9.14
N LEU A 164 -18.15 -1.27 -7.88
CA LEU A 164 -17.65 -0.39 -6.84
C LEU A 164 -16.45 0.38 -7.40
N SER A 165 -16.66 1.68 -7.54
CA SER A 165 -15.78 2.63 -8.20
C SER A 165 -14.35 2.50 -7.67
N PRO A 166 -13.31 2.61 -8.52
CA PRO A 166 -11.96 2.65 -8.01
C PRO A 166 -11.80 3.89 -7.11
N LEU A 167 -11.19 3.67 -5.95
CA LEU A 167 -11.08 4.63 -4.85
C LEU A 167 -10.25 5.84 -5.29
N TRP A 168 -10.90 6.93 -5.70
CA TRP A 168 -10.22 8.14 -6.18
C TRP A 168 -10.55 9.35 -5.30
N PHE A 169 -9.56 9.84 -4.54
CA PHE A 169 -9.76 10.88 -3.52
C PHE A 169 -9.55 12.31 -4.01
N GLN A 170 -9.26 12.51 -5.31
CA GLN A 170 -9.13 13.84 -5.94
C GLN A 170 -8.21 14.80 -5.16
N ASN A 171 -7.14 14.25 -4.59
CA ASN A 171 -6.16 14.99 -3.78
C ASN A 171 -6.75 15.67 -2.53
N LEU A 172 -7.96 15.26 -2.10
CA LEU A 172 -8.71 15.82 -0.98
C LEU A 172 -8.92 17.34 -1.07
N LEU A 173 -9.01 17.86 -2.30
CA LEU A 173 -9.28 19.29 -2.56
C LEU A 173 -10.74 19.68 -2.34
N TRP A 174 -11.66 18.70 -2.41
CA TRP A 174 -13.09 18.91 -2.36
C TRP A 174 -13.71 18.14 -1.19
N SER A 175 -14.86 17.49 -1.41
CA SER A 175 -15.49 16.65 -0.40
C SER A 175 -14.54 15.55 0.08
N ARG A 176 -14.32 15.55 1.40
CA ARG A 176 -13.50 14.56 2.10
C ARG A 176 -14.33 13.37 2.59
N LYS A 177 -15.65 13.41 2.41
CA LYS A 177 -16.61 12.44 2.98
C LYS A 177 -16.30 11.00 2.56
N THR A 178 -16.14 10.75 1.27
CA THR A 178 -15.84 9.40 0.76
C THR A 178 -14.53 8.85 1.33
N PHE A 179 -13.49 9.70 1.41
CA PHE A 179 -12.24 9.31 2.05
C PHE A 179 -12.45 8.93 3.51
N VAL A 180 -13.08 9.81 4.30
CA VAL A 180 -13.34 9.57 5.73
C VAL A 180 -14.19 8.31 5.94
N ASP A 181 -15.23 8.10 5.13
CA ASP A 181 -16.09 6.92 5.22
C ASP A 181 -15.29 5.64 4.94
N ASN A 182 -14.39 5.66 3.94
CA ASN A 182 -13.51 4.52 3.64
C ASN A 182 -12.46 4.27 4.74
N MET A 183 -12.07 5.30 5.50
CA MET A 183 -11.10 5.15 6.58
C MET A 183 -11.67 4.43 7.81
N LYS A 184 -13.00 4.45 8.00
CA LYS A 184 -13.67 3.82 9.16
C LYS A 184 -13.31 2.34 9.33
N ILE A 185 -13.10 1.62 8.23
CA ILE A 185 -12.76 0.20 8.26
C ILE A 185 -11.43 -0.10 8.95
N TYR A 186 -10.52 0.88 8.98
CA TYR A 186 -9.23 0.74 9.63
C TYR A 186 -9.27 1.08 11.12
N ASN A 187 -10.40 1.54 11.67
CA ASN A 187 -10.61 1.77 13.09
C ASN A 187 -9.45 2.51 13.79
N HIS A 188 -8.73 1.90 14.72
CA HIS A 188 -7.59 2.51 15.43
C HIS A 188 -6.23 2.26 14.75
N SER A 189 -6.21 1.92 13.45
CA SER A 189 -4.96 1.66 12.72
C SER A 189 -4.11 2.92 12.57
N TYR A 190 -2.81 2.70 12.43
CA TYR A 190 -1.87 3.70 11.96
C TYR A 190 -1.95 3.84 10.44
N ILE A 191 -2.12 5.06 9.96
CA ILE A 191 -2.07 5.40 8.53
C ILE A 191 -0.66 5.85 8.21
N TYR A 192 0.09 5.00 7.54
CA TYR A 192 1.52 5.18 7.31
C TYR A 192 1.78 5.80 5.93
N MET A 193 2.27 7.04 5.89
CA MET A 193 2.40 7.82 4.67
C MET A 193 3.85 8.21 4.36
N PRO A 194 4.39 7.91 3.17
CA PRO A 194 5.70 8.39 2.75
C PRO A 194 5.67 9.86 2.28
N ALA A 195 5.21 10.78 3.14
CA ALA A 195 5.04 12.20 2.82
C ALA A 195 6.32 12.85 2.30
N PHE A 196 7.46 12.48 2.89
CA PHE A 196 8.77 13.05 2.57
C PHE A 196 9.59 12.19 1.61
N SER A 197 8.93 11.31 0.85
CA SER A 197 9.62 10.49 -0.15
C SER A 197 9.87 11.22 -1.47
N MET A 198 8.94 12.09 -1.85
CA MET A 198 9.01 13.01 -3.00
C MET A 198 8.28 14.30 -2.64
N LYS A 199 8.71 15.45 -3.15
CA LYS A 199 8.11 16.76 -2.88
C LYS A 199 6.62 16.79 -3.23
N THR A 200 6.24 16.13 -4.33
CA THR A 200 4.84 16.05 -4.76
C THR A 200 3.95 15.19 -3.86
N GLY A 201 4.53 14.44 -2.91
CA GLY A 201 3.82 13.60 -1.95
C GLY A 201 3.53 14.29 -0.61
N THR A 202 4.24 15.37 -0.28
CA THR A 202 4.12 16.05 1.02
C THR A 202 2.72 16.60 1.25
N GLU A 203 2.26 17.50 0.37
CA GLU A 203 0.98 18.18 0.53
C GLU A 203 -0.24 17.23 0.55
N PRO A 204 -0.37 16.23 -0.35
CA PRO A 204 -1.44 15.23 -0.25
C PRO A 204 -1.45 14.49 1.10
N SER A 205 -0.26 14.20 1.65
CA SER A 205 -0.15 13.50 2.94
C SER A 205 -0.56 14.38 4.12
N LEU A 206 -0.19 15.65 4.09
CA LEU A 206 -0.64 16.63 5.09
C LEU A 206 -2.15 16.81 5.03
N ARG A 207 -2.76 16.82 3.84
CA ARG A 207 -4.22 16.87 3.71
C ARG A 207 -4.91 15.65 4.31
N VAL A 208 -4.34 14.45 4.18
CA VAL A 208 -4.85 13.26 4.88
C VAL A 208 -4.80 13.46 6.39
N TYR A 209 -3.65 13.92 6.92
CA TYR A 209 -3.50 14.21 8.34
C TYR A 209 -4.57 15.18 8.85
N TYR A 210 -4.68 16.36 8.23
CA TYR A 210 -5.65 17.37 8.67
C TYR A 210 -7.08 16.89 8.47
N THR A 211 -7.39 16.16 7.39
CA THR A 211 -8.72 15.58 7.18
C THR A 211 -9.14 14.64 8.31
N LEU A 212 -8.26 13.74 8.74
CA LEU A 212 -8.57 12.80 9.83
C LEU A 212 -8.62 13.50 11.19
N SER A 213 -7.74 14.47 11.41
CA SER A 213 -7.73 15.29 12.63
C SER A 213 -9.01 16.13 12.76
N ASP A 214 -9.41 16.84 11.70
CA ASP A 214 -10.55 17.76 11.68
C ASP A 214 -11.87 17.04 12.01
N VAL A 215 -12.00 15.78 11.61
CA VAL A 215 -13.22 14.98 11.86
C VAL A 215 -13.14 14.14 13.14
N GLY A 216 -12.05 14.25 13.90
CA GLY A 216 -11.84 13.47 15.12
C GLY A 216 -11.78 11.96 14.85
N ALA A 217 -11.12 11.55 13.76
CA ALA A 217 -11.03 10.14 13.41
C ALA A 217 -10.11 9.37 14.38
N ASN A 218 -10.41 8.08 14.60
CA ASN A 218 -9.64 7.22 15.52
C ASN A 218 -8.26 6.82 14.99
N GLN A 219 -7.99 7.02 13.70
CA GLN A 219 -6.73 6.62 13.09
C GLN A 219 -5.62 7.63 13.40
N THR A 220 -4.41 7.13 13.63
CA THR A 220 -3.23 7.96 13.83
C THR A 220 -2.37 7.97 12.57
N VAL A 221 -2.01 9.15 12.05
CA VAL A 221 -1.13 9.25 10.87
C VAL A 221 0.34 9.22 11.29
N LEU A 222 1.13 8.38 10.64
CA LEU A 222 2.59 8.31 10.79
C LEU A 222 3.26 8.63 9.46
N PHE A 223 4.30 9.47 9.48
CA PHE A 223 5.07 9.77 8.28
C PHE A 223 6.33 8.91 8.21
N ALA A 224 6.60 8.29 7.07
CA ALA A 224 7.81 7.50 6.87
C ALA A 224 9.06 8.37 6.96
N ASN A 225 10.11 7.89 7.63
CA ASN A 225 11.40 8.58 7.60
C ASN A 225 12.08 8.39 6.24
N PRO A 226 12.47 9.46 5.53
CA PRO A 226 13.12 9.34 4.23
C PRO A 226 14.52 8.73 4.32
N ASN A 227 15.19 8.79 5.47
CA ASN A 227 16.48 8.10 5.64
C ASN A 227 16.30 6.59 5.73
N PHE A 228 15.20 6.11 6.32
CA PHE A 228 14.88 4.69 6.35
C PHE A 228 14.56 4.15 4.95
N LEU A 229 13.69 4.86 4.22
CA LEU A 229 13.36 4.52 2.82
C LEU A 229 14.63 4.41 1.94
N ARG A 230 15.55 5.36 2.10
CA ARG A 230 16.82 5.38 1.38
C ARG A 230 17.74 4.23 1.75
N SER A 231 17.86 3.94 3.05
CA SER A 231 18.79 2.93 3.56
C SER A 231 18.32 1.53 3.15
N ILE A 232 17.02 1.24 3.30
CA ILE A 232 16.39 0.01 2.79
C ILE A 232 16.54 -0.08 1.27
N GLY A 233 16.34 1.02 0.54
CA GLY A 233 16.57 1.10 -0.90
C GLY A 233 18.00 0.69 -1.31
N LYS A 234 19.02 1.22 -0.62
CA LYS A 234 20.43 0.86 -0.84
C LYS A 234 20.71 -0.60 -0.49
N PHE A 235 20.17 -1.07 0.64
CA PHE A 235 20.32 -2.45 1.11
C PHE A 235 19.86 -3.46 0.05
N TRP A 236 18.68 -3.25 -0.52
CA TRP A 236 18.12 -4.15 -1.53
C TRP A 236 18.78 -4.01 -2.90
N LYS A 237 19.19 -2.80 -3.30
CA LYS A 237 20.00 -2.60 -4.51
C LYS A 237 21.31 -3.37 -4.46
N SER A 238 21.98 -3.39 -3.30
CA SER A 238 23.19 -4.20 -3.11
C SER A 238 22.96 -5.73 -3.16
N ARG A 239 21.70 -6.18 -3.17
CA ARG A 239 21.29 -7.59 -3.23
C ARG A 239 20.60 -7.94 -4.56
N GLY A 240 20.87 -7.16 -5.61
CA GLY A 240 20.42 -7.48 -6.96
C GLY A 240 18.98 -7.07 -7.29
N ILE A 241 18.39 -6.14 -6.53
CA ILE A 241 17.14 -5.48 -6.95
C ILE A 241 17.48 -4.23 -7.76
N HIS A 242 17.16 -4.24 -9.05
CA HIS A 242 17.42 -3.19 -10.04
C HIS A 242 16.20 -2.29 -10.26
N ALA A 243 15.39 -2.08 -9.22
CA ALA A 243 14.27 -1.17 -9.27
C ALA A 243 14.69 0.29 -9.08
N LYS A 244 13.95 1.22 -9.71
CA LYS A 244 14.07 2.66 -9.40
C LYS A 244 13.70 2.92 -7.94
N ARG A 245 12.62 2.29 -7.47
CA ARG A 245 12.10 2.32 -6.11
C ARG A 245 11.59 0.94 -5.72
N LEU A 246 11.71 0.59 -4.44
CA LEU A 246 11.11 -0.64 -3.92
C LEU A 246 9.58 -0.52 -3.88
N SER A 247 8.88 -1.64 -3.99
CA SER A 247 7.44 -1.67 -3.72
C SER A 247 7.13 -1.36 -2.25
N THR A 248 5.91 -0.87 -2.00
CA THR A 248 5.37 -0.76 -0.62
C THR A 248 5.45 -2.09 0.13
N GLY A 249 5.21 -3.20 -0.57
CA GLY A 249 5.25 -4.53 0.02
C GLY A 249 6.64 -4.88 0.56
N LEU A 250 7.67 -4.80 -0.27
CA LEU A 250 9.04 -5.09 0.16
C LEU A 250 9.51 -4.12 1.25
N PHE A 251 9.11 -2.85 1.18
CA PHE A 251 9.36 -1.90 2.25
C PHE A 251 8.78 -2.37 3.61
N LEU A 252 7.50 -2.77 3.64
CA LEU A 252 6.87 -3.24 4.88
C LEU A 252 7.47 -4.55 5.38
N VAL A 253 7.83 -5.48 4.49
CA VAL A 253 8.52 -6.71 4.90
C VAL A 253 9.86 -6.38 5.55
N SER A 254 10.61 -5.42 4.98
CA SER A 254 11.89 -4.99 5.54
C SER A 254 11.72 -4.35 6.93
N ALA A 255 10.69 -3.54 7.11
CA ALA A 255 10.34 -2.98 8.41
C ALA A 255 9.97 -4.10 9.40
N ALA A 256 9.09 -5.03 9.01
CA ALA A 256 8.69 -6.15 9.86
C ALA A 256 9.88 -7.01 10.29
N LEU A 257 10.82 -7.31 9.39
CA LEU A 257 12.03 -8.09 9.70
C LEU A 257 12.96 -7.44 10.73
N GLY A 258 12.85 -6.13 10.97
CA GLY A 258 13.62 -5.44 12.00
C GLY A 258 12.80 -4.94 13.18
N LEU A 259 11.48 -5.14 13.16
CA LEU A 259 10.57 -4.73 14.25
C LEU A 259 9.91 -5.92 14.93
N CYS A 260 9.85 -7.08 14.29
CA CYS A 260 9.08 -8.25 14.71
C CYS A 260 9.99 -9.46 15.01
N GLU A 261 9.57 -10.29 15.96
CA GLU A 261 10.21 -11.58 16.27
C GLU A 261 9.91 -12.62 15.18
N GLU A 262 8.66 -12.68 14.71
CA GLU A 262 8.22 -13.59 13.66
C GLU A 262 7.48 -12.84 12.55
N VAL A 263 7.82 -13.14 11.29
CA VAL A 263 7.21 -12.50 10.12
C VAL A 263 6.58 -13.54 9.21
N ALA A 264 5.27 -13.40 8.98
CA ALA A 264 4.56 -14.09 7.91
C ALA A 264 4.11 -13.09 6.85
N ILE A 265 4.26 -13.45 5.58
CA ILE A 265 3.87 -12.60 4.44
C ILE A 265 2.83 -13.32 3.58
N TYR A 266 1.82 -12.56 3.14
CA TYR A 266 0.67 -13.06 2.38
C TYR A 266 0.43 -12.16 1.16
N GLY A 267 0.00 -12.72 0.03
CA GLY A 267 -0.34 -11.92 -1.16
C GLY A 267 0.86 -11.33 -1.90
N PHE A 268 2.06 -11.89 -1.71
CA PHE A 268 3.27 -11.51 -2.43
C PHE A 268 3.45 -12.40 -3.65
N TRP A 269 2.70 -12.12 -4.72
CA TRP A 269 2.75 -12.86 -5.97
C TRP A 269 2.66 -11.90 -7.16
N PRO A 270 3.77 -11.60 -7.85
CA PRO A 270 3.80 -10.59 -8.91
C PRO A 270 3.47 -11.16 -10.30
N PHE A 271 3.01 -12.41 -10.40
CA PHE A 271 2.78 -13.10 -11.67
C PHE A 271 1.28 -13.21 -11.98
N SER A 272 0.95 -13.30 -13.28
CA SER A 272 -0.43 -13.37 -13.78
C SER A 272 -1.02 -14.78 -13.80
N VAL A 273 -0.25 -15.78 -13.37
CA VAL A 273 -0.66 -17.19 -13.31
C VAL A 273 -0.23 -17.77 -11.97
N ASN A 274 -0.97 -18.74 -11.43
CA ASN A 274 -0.57 -19.48 -10.22
C ASN A 274 0.30 -20.69 -10.56
N MET A 275 0.70 -21.43 -9.54
CA MET A 275 1.48 -22.68 -9.68
C MET A 275 0.73 -23.80 -10.41
N HIS A 276 -0.58 -23.68 -10.59
CA HIS A 276 -1.45 -24.60 -11.32
C HIS A 276 -1.83 -24.07 -12.72
N GLU A 277 -1.08 -23.08 -13.23
CA GLU A 277 -1.27 -22.45 -14.55
C GLU A 277 -2.61 -21.72 -14.72
N GLN A 278 -3.31 -21.44 -13.62
CA GLN A 278 -4.58 -20.72 -13.66
C GLN A 278 -4.33 -19.20 -13.65
N PRO A 279 -5.05 -18.42 -14.47
CA PRO A 279 -4.95 -16.97 -14.46
C PRO A 279 -5.28 -16.36 -13.10
N ILE A 280 -4.44 -15.44 -12.64
CA ILE A 280 -4.67 -14.63 -11.44
C ILE A 280 -4.72 -13.16 -11.83
N SER A 281 -5.66 -12.42 -11.25
CA SER A 281 -5.66 -10.97 -11.30
C SER A 281 -4.48 -10.37 -10.55
N HIS A 282 -4.08 -9.16 -10.92
CA HIS A 282 -2.98 -8.47 -10.24
C HIS A 282 -3.27 -8.25 -8.76
N HIS A 283 -4.47 -7.75 -8.43
CA HIS A 283 -4.90 -7.59 -7.04
C HIS A 283 -5.99 -8.60 -6.65
N TYR A 284 -6.22 -8.78 -5.35
CA TYR A 284 -7.33 -9.59 -4.86
C TYR A 284 -8.71 -8.92 -5.03
N TYR A 285 -8.74 -7.62 -5.29
CA TYR A 285 -9.97 -6.81 -5.42
C TYR A 285 -10.19 -6.22 -6.83
N ASP A 286 -9.16 -6.19 -7.68
CA ASP A 286 -9.25 -5.71 -9.06
C ASP A 286 -8.17 -6.35 -9.95
N ASN A 287 -8.02 -5.88 -11.19
CA ASN A 287 -6.94 -6.27 -12.09
C ASN A 287 -6.14 -5.06 -12.62
N VAL A 288 -6.04 -3.99 -11.82
CA VAL A 288 -5.33 -2.75 -12.21
C VAL A 288 -3.83 -2.95 -12.02
N LEU A 289 -3.07 -2.81 -13.11
CA LEU A 289 -1.62 -2.93 -13.07
C LEU A 289 -0.94 -1.66 -12.53
N PRO A 290 0.22 -1.78 -11.87
CA PRO A 290 0.97 -0.64 -11.40
C PRO A 290 1.60 0.10 -12.58
N PHE A 291 2.00 1.35 -12.35
CA PHE A 291 2.80 2.08 -13.32
C PHE A 291 4.10 1.32 -13.62
N SER A 292 4.35 1.08 -14.92
CA SER A 292 5.55 0.39 -15.36
C SER A 292 6.83 1.20 -15.07
N GLY A 293 7.94 0.50 -14.87
CA GLY A 293 9.27 1.11 -14.76
C GLY A 293 9.64 1.71 -13.39
N PHE A 294 8.83 1.53 -12.34
CA PHE A 294 9.18 1.96 -10.97
C PHE A 294 9.75 0.82 -10.12
N HIS A 295 9.08 -0.33 -10.13
CA HIS A 295 9.36 -1.47 -9.27
C HIS A 295 9.83 -2.67 -10.09
N ALA A 296 10.66 -3.52 -9.50
CA ALA A 296 11.09 -4.79 -10.08
C ALA A 296 10.48 -5.95 -9.28
N MET A 297 9.15 -6.03 -9.23
CA MET A 297 8.44 -6.97 -8.34
C MET A 297 8.84 -8.44 -8.51
N PRO A 298 9.16 -8.96 -9.71
CA PRO A 298 9.72 -10.31 -9.84
C PRO A 298 11.06 -10.50 -9.10
N GLU A 299 11.97 -9.52 -9.17
CA GLU A 299 13.23 -9.57 -8.43
C GLU A 299 12.98 -9.48 -6.91
N GLU A 300 12.05 -8.62 -6.49
CA GLU A 300 11.63 -8.53 -5.08
C GLU A 300 11.07 -9.87 -4.58
N PHE A 301 10.23 -10.53 -5.38
CA PHE A 301 9.70 -11.85 -5.06
C PHE A 301 10.80 -12.90 -4.87
N LEU A 302 11.81 -12.93 -5.75
CA LEU A 302 12.93 -13.87 -5.62
C LEU A 302 13.70 -13.67 -4.30
N GLN A 303 13.88 -12.42 -3.86
CA GLN A 303 14.50 -12.12 -2.57
C GLN A 303 13.63 -12.58 -1.40
N LEU A 304 12.32 -12.33 -1.45
CA LEU A 304 11.39 -12.77 -0.42
C LEU A 304 11.31 -14.30 -0.36
N TRP A 305 11.36 -14.97 -1.50
CA TRP A 305 11.39 -16.43 -1.59
C TRP A 305 12.68 -17.00 -1.01
N TYR A 306 13.83 -16.38 -1.28
CA TYR A 306 15.09 -16.75 -0.64
C TYR A 306 15.00 -16.63 0.88
N LEU A 307 14.49 -15.50 1.40
CA LEU A 307 14.28 -15.32 2.84
C LEU A 307 13.35 -16.38 3.44
N HIS A 308 12.31 -16.79 2.70
CA HIS A 308 11.45 -17.89 3.09
C HIS A 308 12.22 -19.21 3.19
N LYS A 309 13.04 -19.53 2.18
CA LYS A 309 13.81 -20.79 2.13
C LYS A 309 14.83 -20.93 3.26
N ILE A 310 15.42 -19.83 3.71
CA ILE A 310 16.38 -19.83 4.83
C ILE A 310 15.70 -19.70 6.21
N GLY A 311 14.36 -19.66 6.26
CA GLY A 311 13.61 -19.55 7.52
C GLY A 311 13.59 -18.16 8.16
N ALA A 312 14.01 -17.12 7.44
CA ALA A 312 14.00 -15.75 7.96
C ALA A 312 12.59 -15.12 8.00
N LEU A 313 11.67 -15.63 7.17
CA LEU A 313 10.24 -15.31 7.20
C LEU A 313 9.42 -16.51 6.69
N ARG A 314 8.12 -16.50 6.89
CA ARG A 314 7.20 -17.46 6.27
C ARG A 314 6.42 -16.80 5.14
N MET A 315 6.53 -17.32 3.92
CA MET A 315 5.73 -16.88 2.78
C MET A 315 4.57 -17.84 2.56
N GLN A 316 3.34 -17.34 2.62
CA GLN A 316 2.14 -18.13 2.30
C GLN A 316 1.82 -18.00 0.80
N LEU A 317 1.93 -19.11 0.08
CA LEU A 317 1.62 -19.19 -1.36
C LEU A 317 0.40 -20.05 -1.66
N ASP A 318 0.14 -21.06 -0.84
CA ASP A 318 -0.99 -21.97 -0.97
C ASP A 318 -2.21 -21.47 -0.18
N PRO A 319 -3.40 -22.05 -0.40
CA PRO A 319 -4.54 -21.84 0.49
C PRO A 319 -4.17 -22.19 1.94
N CYS A 320 -4.73 -21.44 2.89
CA CYS A 320 -4.56 -21.72 4.30
C CYS A 320 -5.54 -22.83 4.72
N GLU A 321 -5.04 -23.84 5.43
CA GLU A 321 -5.87 -24.91 5.95
C GLU A 321 -6.88 -24.35 6.97
N GLU A 322 -8.15 -24.75 6.85
CA GLU A 322 -9.07 -24.62 7.97
C GLU A 322 -8.64 -25.66 9.03
N PRO A 323 -8.50 -25.29 10.31
CA PRO A 323 -8.21 -26.28 11.35
C PRO A 323 -9.30 -27.35 11.27
N SER A 324 -8.87 -28.59 11.01
CA SER A 324 -9.77 -29.73 10.99
C SER A 324 -10.56 -29.74 12.29
N LEU A 325 -11.89 -29.78 12.18
CA LEU A 325 -12.76 -30.18 13.28
C LEU A 325 -12.26 -31.57 13.70
N GLN A 326 -11.42 -31.63 14.74
CA GLN A 326 -11.16 -32.91 15.40
C GLN A 326 -12.54 -33.45 15.79
N PRO A 327 -12.88 -34.70 15.41
CA PRO A 327 -14.08 -35.32 15.94
C PRO A 327 -13.94 -35.30 17.45
N THR A 328 -14.87 -34.66 18.15
CA THR A 328 -15.02 -34.86 19.59
C THR A 328 -15.27 -36.35 19.80
N SER A 329 -14.25 -37.04 20.26
CA SER A 329 -14.26 -38.46 20.63
C SER A 329 -15.22 -38.73 21.78
#